data_AF-A0A947MYM5-F1
#
_entry.id   AF-A0A947MYM5-F1
#
_cell.length_a   1.000
_cell.length_b   1.000
_cell.length_c   1.000
_cell.angle_alpha   90.00
_cell.angle_beta   90.00
_cell.angle_gamma   90.00
#
_symmetry.space_group_name_H-M   'P 1'
#
loop_
_entity.id
_entity.type
_entity.pdbx_description
1 polymer ?
#
loop_
_entity_poly.entity_id
_entity_poly.type
_entity_poly.pdbx_seq_one_letter_code
_entity_poly.pdbx_strand_id
1 'polypeptide(L)'
;MPTPTYTTSCLQNKEIAKDVHELKFTKPEGFDFEAGQFVLFQVPDAVNHDDHQPRAYSIASAPEDDELIFCVRIVHEGRAGKWFSSVLKEGTEVEMQGPMGNFKLNKDNEKGYMFVATGVGISPFKSQLIHSINTSDNRPIDLIWCTYNEETCFWKEEFEQLAEEHSNFNFHLTLSEAPENWNGLCGRVQQIIPTIPGFNQRQIYICGNPAMTSDVKKLCLEEWGFEKGDVHVEGYI
;
A
#
# COMPACT_ATOMS: atom_id res chain seq x y z
N MET A 1 15.73 10.47 18.76
CA MET A 1 15.27 11.84 18.45
C MET A 1 13.75 11.80 18.28
N PRO A 2 13.01 12.87 18.60
CA PRO A 2 11.57 12.92 18.30
C PRO A 2 11.34 12.80 16.80
N THR A 3 10.25 12.15 16.39
CA THR A 3 9.82 12.09 15.00
C THR A 3 9.55 13.51 14.51
N PRO A 4 10.12 13.94 13.37
CA PRO A 4 9.91 15.30 12.87
C PRO A 4 8.48 15.51 12.37
N THR A 5 8.04 16.76 12.45
CA THR A 5 6.72 17.22 12.02
C THR A 5 6.88 18.13 10.81
N TYR A 6 6.01 17.99 9.83
CA TYR A 6 6.00 18.78 8.60
C TYR A 6 4.58 19.29 8.30
N THR A 7 4.51 20.43 7.65
CA THR A 7 3.29 20.93 7.01
C THR A 7 3.34 20.57 5.53
N THR A 8 2.26 19.99 5.01
CA THR A 8 2.09 19.69 3.59
C THR A 8 0.76 20.25 3.08
N SER A 9 0.66 20.57 1.80
CA SER A 9 -0.56 21.06 1.16
C SER A 9 -1.18 19.97 0.30
N CYS A 10 -2.49 19.76 0.47
CA CYS A 10 -3.26 18.91 -0.41
C CYS A 10 -3.26 19.47 -1.84
N LEU A 11 -2.85 18.64 -2.79
CA LEU A 11 -2.85 18.93 -4.23
C LEU A 11 -4.03 18.28 -4.94
N GLN A 12 -4.49 17.13 -4.42
CA GLN A 12 -5.61 16.38 -5.00
C GLN A 12 -6.26 15.52 -3.92
N ASN A 13 -7.58 15.43 -3.99
CA ASN A 13 -8.36 14.41 -3.28
C ASN A 13 -9.38 13.85 -4.27
N LYS A 14 -9.12 12.64 -4.79
CA LYS A 14 -9.89 12.05 -5.88
C LYS A 14 -10.37 10.65 -5.48
N GLU A 15 -11.68 10.42 -5.57
CA GLU A 15 -12.22 9.07 -5.51
C GLU A 15 -11.78 8.29 -6.77
N ILE A 16 -11.07 7.18 -6.56
CA ILE A 16 -10.49 6.34 -7.63
C ILE A 16 -11.14 4.96 -7.72
N ALA A 17 -11.87 4.56 -6.69
CA ALA A 17 -12.77 3.42 -6.63
C ALA A 17 -13.79 3.66 -5.51
N LYS A 18 -14.82 2.81 -5.38
CA LYS A 18 -15.87 2.98 -4.38
C LYS A 18 -15.30 3.10 -2.97
N ASP A 19 -15.54 4.25 -2.32
CA ASP A 19 -15.03 4.60 -0.98
C ASP A 19 -13.49 4.57 -0.88
N VAL A 20 -12.75 4.69 -1.99
CA VAL A 20 -11.29 4.73 -2.01
C VAL A 20 -10.81 6.00 -2.68
N HIS A 21 -10.02 6.78 -1.95
CA HIS A 21 -9.51 8.05 -2.41
C HIS A 21 -7.99 8.01 -2.58
N GLU A 22 -7.51 8.53 -3.70
CA GLU A 22 -6.13 8.92 -3.89
C GLU A 22 -5.96 10.37 -3.43
N LEU A 23 -5.04 10.55 -2.49
CA LEU A 23 -4.65 11.85 -1.98
C LEU A 23 -3.27 12.18 -2.50
N LYS A 24 -3.11 13.38 -3.07
CA LYS A 24 -1.80 13.92 -3.45
C LYS A 24 -1.48 15.13 -2.59
N PHE A 25 -0.23 15.21 -2.18
CA PHE A 25 0.28 16.23 -1.28
C PHE A 25 1.62 16.74 -1.77
N THR A 26 1.95 17.99 -1.46
CA THR A 26 3.31 18.50 -1.66
C THR A 26 4.29 17.71 -0.79
N LYS A 27 5.45 17.35 -1.32
CA LYS A 27 6.53 16.80 -0.49
C LYS A 27 7.26 17.94 0.21
N PRO A 28 7.27 17.99 1.56
CA PRO A 28 7.96 19.06 2.27
C PRO A 28 9.48 19.03 2.04
N GLU A 29 10.11 20.19 2.09
CA GLU A 29 11.57 20.28 2.04
C GLU A 29 12.21 19.50 3.20
N GLY A 30 13.24 18.69 2.90
CA GLY A 30 13.92 17.84 3.88
C GLY A 30 13.14 16.61 4.33
N PHE A 31 11.98 16.30 3.71
CA PHE A 31 11.25 15.07 3.96
C PHE A 31 11.82 13.91 3.13
N ASP A 32 12.86 13.26 3.67
CA ASP A 32 13.43 12.04 3.12
C ASP A 32 12.79 10.80 3.76
N PHE A 33 12.39 9.81 2.96
CA PHE A 33 11.81 8.56 3.43
C PHE A 33 12.30 7.36 2.61
N GLU A 34 12.12 6.15 3.15
CA GLU A 34 12.36 4.90 2.43
C GLU A 34 11.04 4.25 1.99
N ALA A 35 11.04 3.63 0.81
CA ALA A 35 9.85 3.02 0.24
C ALA A 35 9.21 1.98 1.18
N GLY A 36 7.90 2.09 1.39
CA GLY A 36 7.13 1.29 2.34
C GLY A 36 6.95 1.92 3.72
N GLN A 37 7.50 3.11 3.98
CA GLN A 37 7.23 3.88 5.20
C GLN A 37 5.86 4.58 5.17
N PHE A 38 5.42 5.03 6.33
CA PHE A 38 4.16 5.74 6.54
C PHE A 38 4.36 7.06 7.28
N VAL A 39 3.33 7.91 7.28
CA VAL A 39 3.25 9.13 8.10
C VAL A 39 2.03 9.08 9.01
N LEU A 40 2.05 9.88 10.08
CA LEU A 40 0.88 10.15 10.91
C LEU A 40 0.28 11.51 10.51
N PHE A 41 -0.86 11.51 9.83
CA PHE A 41 -1.63 12.75 9.64
C PHE A 41 -2.33 13.12 10.95
N GLN A 42 -2.23 14.39 11.34
CA GLN A 42 -3.01 14.94 12.45
C GLN A 42 -4.42 15.25 11.94
N VAL A 43 -5.36 14.32 12.16
CA VAL A 43 -6.73 14.46 11.67
C VAL A 43 -7.57 15.24 12.71
N PRO A 44 -8.08 16.44 12.39
CA PRO A 44 -8.92 17.20 13.29
C PRO A 44 -10.30 16.55 13.48
N ASP A 45 -10.95 16.82 14.62
CA ASP A 45 -12.35 16.48 14.83
C ASP A 45 -13.27 17.34 13.94
N ALA A 46 -14.40 16.78 13.52
CA ALA A 46 -15.35 17.46 12.65
C ALA A 46 -16.13 18.59 13.36
N VAL A 47 -16.17 18.59 14.69
CA VAL A 47 -16.87 19.59 15.51
C VAL A 47 -15.87 20.46 16.26
N ASN A 48 -14.86 19.86 16.89
CA ASN A 48 -13.80 20.58 17.59
C ASN A 48 -12.47 20.53 16.81
N HIS A 49 -12.27 21.49 15.91
CA HIS A 49 -11.09 21.51 15.04
C HIS A 49 -9.74 21.60 15.78
N ASP A 50 -9.71 21.93 17.07
CA ASP A 50 -8.48 21.91 17.88
C ASP A 50 -8.10 20.50 18.38
N ASP A 51 -9.07 19.56 18.42
CA ASP A 51 -8.84 18.17 18.82
C ASP A 51 -8.34 17.33 17.64
N HIS A 52 -7.05 17.02 17.64
CA HIS A 52 -6.39 16.22 16.60
C HIS A 52 -6.15 14.79 17.05
N GLN A 53 -6.37 13.85 16.13
CA GLN A 53 -6.02 12.45 16.33
C GLN A 53 -5.08 11.97 15.23
N PRO A 54 -3.91 11.40 15.58
CA PRO A 54 -3.00 10.86 14.59
C PRO A 54 -3.60 9.64 13.90
N ARG A 55 -3.40 9.54 12.59
CA ARG A 55 -3.76 8.38 11.78
C ARG A 55 -2.63 8.03 10.82
N ALA A 56 -2.26 6.76 10.81
CA ALA A 56 -1.18 6.23 9.99
C ALA A 56 -1.64 5.98 8.56
N TYR A 57 -0.86 6.45 7.58
CA TYR A 57 -1.08 6.18 6.16
C TYR A 57 0.26 5.92 5.46
N SER A 58 0.38 4.75 4.84
CA SER A 58 1.55 4.37 4.05
C SER A 58 1.70 5.27 2.83
N ILE A 59 2.92 5.72 2.57
CA ILE A 59 3.24 6.52 1.39
C ILE A 59 3.22 5.57 0.18
N ALA A 60 2.48 5.93 -0.85
CA ALA A 60 2.32 5.15 -2.07
C ALA A 60 3.21 5.63 -3.22
N SER A 61 3.66 6.90 -3.21
CA SER A 61 4.68 7.39 -4.14
C SER A 61 6.07 6.91 -3.74
N ALA A 62 7.00 6.94 -4.69
CA ALA A 62 8.37 6.54 -4.46
C ALA A 62 9.18 7.66 -3.77
N PRO A 63 10.26 7.31 -3.04
CA PRO A 63 11.13 8.29 -2.38
C PRO A 63 11.69 9.40 -3.27
N GLU A 64 11.79 9.18 -4.58
CA GLU A 64 12.35 10.12 -5.55
C GLU A 64 11.29 11.06 -6.14
N ASP A 65 10.00 10.77 -5.93
CA ASP A 65 8.91 11.60 -6.44
C ASP A 65 8.84 12.94 -5.71
N ASP A 66 8.45 13.98 -6.44
CA ASP A 66 8.25 15.35 -5.95
C ASP A 66 6.94 15.51 -5.13
N GLU A 67 6.01 14.55 -5.28
CA GLU A 67 4.70 14.55 -4.63
C GLU A 67 4.54 13.32 -3.73
N LEU A 68 3.80 13.50 -2.64
CA LEU A 68 3.40 12.42 -1.76
C LEU A 68 2.02 11.90 -2.17
N ILE A 69 1.94 10.63 -2.54
CA ILE A 69 0.68 9.96 -2.88
C ILE A 69 0.30 9.05 -1.72
N PHE A 70 -0.98 9.08 -1.33
CA PHE A 70 -1.57 8.16 -0.36
C PHE A 70 -2.86 7.58 -0.93
N CYS A 71 -3.20 6.36 -0.53
CA CYS A 71 -4.50 5.77 -0.84
C CYS A 71 -5.23 5.41 0.46
N VAL A 72 -6.45 5.93 0.59
CA VAL A 72 -7.23 5.83 1.82
C VAL A 72 -8.59 5.24 1.52
N ARG A 73 -9.02 4.31 2.38
CA ARG A 73 -10.41 3.84 2.37
C ARG A 73 -11.24 4.73 3.29
N ILE A 74 -12.32 5.30 2.77
CA ILE A 74 -13.23 6.15 3.52
C ILE A 74 -14.14 5.27 4.38
N VAL A 75 -14.07 5.51 5.68
CA VAL A 75 -15.05 5.00 6.65
C VAL A 75 -15.90 6.20 7.06
N HIS A 76 -17.08 6.35 6.45
CA HIS A 76 -17.93 7.54 6.56
C HIS A 76 -18.28 7.93 8.00
N GLU A 77 -18.38 6.96 8.92
CA GLU A 77 -18.64 7.22 10.33
C GLU A 77 -17.39 7.60 11.14
N GLY A 78 -16.21 7.31 10.61
CA GLY A 78 -14.92 7.56 11.27
C GLY A 78 -14.45 9.00 11.11
N ARG A 79 -13.69 9.50 12.11
CA ARG A 79 -13.13 10.86 12.11
C ARG A 79 -12.34 11.17 10.82
N ALA A 80 -11.42 10.28 10.43
CA ALA A 80 -10.62 10.46 9.23
C ALA A 80 -11.46 10.40 7.94
N GLY A 81 -12.42 9.49 7.86
CA GLY A 81 -13.31 9.40 6.70
C GLY A 81 -14.11 10.70 6.51
N LYS A 82 -14.69 11.24 7.58
CA LYS A 82 -15.38 12.54 7.56
C LYS A 82 -14.46 13.68 7.15
N TRP A 83 -13.25 13.72 7.70
CA TRP A 83 -12.30 14.78 7.39
C TRP A 83 -11.84 14.73 5.92
N PHE A 84 -11.46 13.56 5.42
CA PHE A 84 -11.06 13.41 4.02
C PHE A 84 -12.20 13.69 3.05
N SER A 85 -13.44 13.28 3.34
CA SER A 85 -14.54 13.46 2.39
C SER A 85 -15.14 14.87 2.40
N SER A 86 -15.04 15.61 3.51
CA SER A 86 -15.74 16.90 3.67
C SER A 86 -14.83 18.12 3.82
N VAL A 87 -13.63 17.95 4.36
CA VAL A 87 -12.72 19.06 4.70
C VAL A 87 -11.51 19.09 3.78
N LEU A 88 -10.90 17.94 3.49
CA LEU A 88 -9.68 17.89 2.69
C LEU A 88 -9.94 18.24 1.22
N LYS A 89 -9.60 19.48 0.84
CA LYS A 89 -9.67 20.00 -0.53
C LYS A 89 -8.31 20.51 -0.97
N GLU A 90 -8.13 20.71 -2.27
CA GLU A 90 -6.92 21.34 -2.81
C GLU A 90 -6.60 22.65 -2.07
N GLY A 91 -5.33 22.85 -1.74
CA GLY A 91 -4.84 23.98 -0.94
C GLY A 91 -5.01 23.84 0.57
N THR A 92 -5.61 22.76 1.07
CA THR A 92 -5.70 22.52 2.52
C THR A 92 -4.33 22.15 3.07
N GLU A 93 -3.84 22.91 4.05
CA GLU A 93 -2.63 22.57 4.80
C GLU A 93 -2.93 21.50 5.86
N VAL A 94 -2.02 20.54 5.99
CA VAL A 94 -2.13 19.39 6.87
C VAL A 94 -0.81 19.17 7.59
N GLU A 95 -0.88 18.94 8.90
CA GLU A 95 0.29 18.50 9.66
C GLU A 95 0.46 16.98 9.56
N MET A 96 1.69 16.54 9.27
CA MET A 96 2.08 15.15 9.32
C MET A 96 3.36 14.93 10.12
N GLN A 97 3.46 13.77 10.77
CA GLN A 97 4.67 13.33 11.47
C GLN A 97 5.25 12.12 10.77
N GLY A 98 6.56 12.10 10.53
CA GLY A 98 7.23 10.97 9.90
C GLY A 98 8.57 11.33 9.25
N PRO A 99 9.10 10.44 8.38
CA PRO A 99 8.55 9.12 8.10
C PRO A 99 8.69 8.15 9.28
N MET A 100 7.89 7.09 9.28
CA MET A 100 7.89 6.02 10.27
C MET A 100 7.74 4.66 9.60
N GLY A 101 8.08 3.59 10.33
CA GLY A 101 7.91 2.21 9.87
C GLY A 101 9.19 1.55 9.40
N ASN A 102 9.20 0.22 9.50
CA ASN A 102 10.31 -0.66 9.10
C ASN A 102 9.89 -1.64 7.99
N PHE A 103 8.74 -1.42 7.35
CA PHE A 103 8.22 -2.26 6.28
C PHE A 103 8.92 -1.91 4.95
N LYS A 104 10.23 -2.15 4.92
CA LYS A 104 11.14 -1.79 3.83
C LYS A 104 11.71 -3.05 3.21
N LEU A 105 12.03 -2.98 1.92
CA LEU A 105 12.66 -4.09 1.23
C LEU A 105 14.06 -4.36 1.80
N ASN A 106 14.35 -5.62 2.11
CA ASN A 106 15.68 -6.06 2.51
C ASN A 106 16.59 -6.16 1.27
N LYS A 107 17.50 -5.19 1.16
CA LYS A 107 18.44 -5.05 0.05
C LYS A 107 19.63 -6.01 0.13
N ASP A 108 19.91 -6.59 1.31
CA ASP A 108 21.05 -7.48 1.51
C ASP A 108 20.76 -8.95 1.10
N ASN A 109 19.53 -9.23 0.66
CA ASN A 109 19.08 -10.56 0.26
C ASN A 109 18.82 -10.62 -1.24
N GLU A 110 19.42 -11.58 -1.95
CA GLU A 110 19.29 -11.71 -3.41
C GLU A 110 17.95 -12.32 -3.87
N LYS A 111 17.15 -12.87 -2.95
CA LYS A 111 15.83 -13.43 -3.26
C LYS A 111 14.90 -12.36 -3.83
N GLY A 112 14.09 -12.78 -4.81
CA GLY A 112 13.00 -11.96 -5.36
C GLY A 112 11.91 -11.64 -4.34
N TYR A 113 10.98 -10.80 -4.76
CA TYR A 113 9.91 -10.29 -3.92
C TYR A 113 8.55 -10.90 -4.27
N MET A 114 7.77 -11.19 -3.24
CA MET A 114 6.35 -11.53 -3.35
C MET A 114 5.55 -10.53 -2.52
N PHE A 115 4.88 -9.61 -3.18
CA PHE A 115 4.00 -8.64 -2.54
C PHE A 115 2.58 -9.21 -2.49
N VAL A 116 1.97 -9.18 -1.31
CA VAL A 116 0.63 -9.71 -1.07
C VAL A 116 -0.22 -8.61 -0.45
N ALA A 117 -1.19 -8.14 -1.21
CA ALA A 117 -2.03 -7.01 -0.85
C ALA A 117 -3.51 -7.37 -0.82
N THR A 118 -4.26 -6.71 0.07
CA THR A 118 -5.72 -6.58 -0.09
C THR A 118 -6.16 -5.13 0.03
N GLY A 119 -7.04 -4.68 -0.87
CA GLY A 119 -7.57 -3.30 -0.85
C GLY A 119 -6.45 -2.25 -0.81
N VAL A 120 -6.60 -1.23 0.04
CA VAL A 120 -5.61 -0.13 0.19
C VAL A 120 -4.25 -0.55 0.77
N GLY A 121 -4.11 -1.80 1.23
CA GLY A 121 -2.82 -2.39 1.60
C GLY A 121 -1.83 -2.51 0.44
N ILE A 122 -2.26 -2.23 -0.79
CA ILE A 122 -1.37 -2.10 -1.95
C ILE A 122 -0.44 -0.87 -1.90
N SER A 123 -0.79 0.15 -1.10
CA SER A 123 -0.08 1.43 -1.03
C SER A 123 1.44 1.30 -0.83
N PRO A 124 1.95 0.63 0.23
CA PRO A 124 3.40 0.49 0.41
C PRO A 124 4.08 -0.26 -0.75
N PHE A 125 3.39 -1.20 -1.40
CA PHE A 125 3.93 -1.94 -2.54
C PHE A 125 4.05 -1.11 -3.79
N LYS A 126 3.16 -0.14 -4.01
CA LYS A 126 3.33 0.85 -5.10
C LYS A 126 4.64 1.61 -4.92
N SER A 127 4.87 2.15 -3.71
CA SER A 127 6.11 2.86 -3.38
C SER A 127 7.35 1.98 -3.58
N GLN A 128 7.31 0.75 -3.06
CA GLN A 128 8.42 -0.20 -3.17
C GLN A 128 8.69 -0.65 -4.60
N LEU A 129 7.66 -0.90 -5.40
CA LEU A 129 7.80 -1.29 -6.81
C LEU A 129 8.41 -0.17 -7.64
N ILE A 130 7.87 1.06 -7.56
CA ILE A 130 8.37 2.19 -8.32
C ILE A 130 9.81 2.53 -7.89
N HIS A 131 10.11 2.51 -6.59
CA HIS A 131 11.49 2.67 -6.10
C HIS A 131 12.43 1.59 -6.65
N SER A 132 12.00 0.33 -6.68
CA SER A 132 12.77 -0.80 -7.24
C SER A 132 13.09 -0.58 -8.72
N ILE A 133 12.11 -0.11 -9.49
CA ILE A 133 12.27 0.22 -10.91
C ILE A 133 13.26 1.38 -11.08
N ASN A 134 13.06 2.49 -10.35
CA ASN A 134 13.89 3.69 -10.45
C ASN A 134 15.34 3.45 -10.03
N THR A 135 15.58 2.50 -9.12
CA THR A 135 16.92 2.10 -8.66
C THR A 135 17.52 0.92 -9.44
N SER A 136 16.86 0.48 -10.52
CA SER A 136 17.31 -0.62 -11.39
C SER A 136 17.54 -1.95 -10.65
N ASP A 137 16.74 -2.22 -9.63
CA ASP A 137 16.71 -3.52 -8.97
C ASP A 137 15.94 -4.53 -9.83
N ASN A 138 16.69 -5.43 -10.45
CA ASN A 138 16.19 -6.41 -11.43
C ASN A 138 15.74 -7.73 -10.79
N ARG A 139 15.62 -7.81 -9.46
CA ARG A 139 15.04 -8.98 -8.79
C ARG A 139 13.61 -9.21 -9.28
N PRO A 140 13.16 -10.48 -9.40
CA PRO A 140 11.80 -10.77 -9.83
C PRO A 140 10.80 -10.35 -8.74
N ILE A 141 9.70 -9.73 -9.14
CA ILE A 141 8.62 -9.23 -8.28
C ILE A 141 7.32 -9.82 -8.76
N ASP A 142 6.58 -10.47 -7.87
CA ASP A 142 5.17 -10.79 -8.10
C ASP A 142 4.31 -10.00 -7.11
N LEU A 143 3.37 -9.22 -7.61
CA LEU A 143 2.35 -8.54 -6.80
C LEU A 143 1.03 -9.28 -6.95
N ILE A 144 0.58 -9.91 -5.86
CA ILE A 144 -0.73 -10.51 -5.74
C ILE A 144 -1.62 -9.53 -5.01
N TRP A 145 -2.62 -9.00 -5.71
CA TRP A 145 -3.56 -8.06 -5.13
C TRP A 145 -4.98 -8.60 -5.17
N CYS A 146 -5.60 -8.69 -4.00
CA CYS A 146 -6.98 -9.11 -3.86
C CYS A 146 -7.90 -7.92 -3.55
N THR A 147 -8.91 -7.73 -4.39
CA THR A 147 -10.01 -6.79 -4.17
C THR A 147 -11.33 -7.54 -4.05
N TYR A 148 -12.38 -6.85 -3.61
CA TYR A 148 -13.68 -7.50 -3.43
C TYR A 148 -14.30 -7.84 -4.79
N ASN A 149 -14.41 -6.83 -5.65
CA ASN A 149 -14.93 -6.91 -7.01
C ASN A 149 -14.29 -5.80 -7.88
N GLU A 150 -14.69 -5.71 -9.15
CA GLU A 150 -14.18 -4.71 -10.10
C GLU A 150 -14.41 -3.24 -9.66
N GLU A 151 -15.51 -2.93 -8.96
CA GLU A 151 -15.79 -1.56 -8.46
C GLU A 151 -14.81 -1.11 -7.37
N THR A 152 -14.14 -2.06 -6.73
CA THR A 152 -13.13 -1.81 -5.70
C THR A 152 -11.70 -1.85 -6.24
N CYS A 153 -11.53 -2.10 -7.54
CA CYS A 153 -10.24 -2.04 -8.20
C CYS A 153 -9.88 -0.58 -8.54
N PHE A 154 -8.62 -0.24 -8.34
CA PHE A 154 -8.00 1.04 -8.64
C PHE A 154 -6.52 0.81 -8.99
N TRP A 155 -5.87 1.73 -9.69
CA TRP A 155 -4.49 1.55 -10.19
C TRP A 155 -4.27 0.28 -11.03
N LYS A 156 -5.33 -0.42 -11.45
CA LYS A 156 -5.22 -1.69 -12.17
C LYS A 156 -4.45 -1.49 -13.47
N GLU A 157 -4.88 -0.52 -14.27
CA GLU A 157 -4.29 -0.22 -15.57
C GLU A 157 -2.81 0.21 -15.43
N GLU A 158 -2.49 0.91 -14.33
CA GLU A 158 -1.11 1.32 -14.03
C GLU A 158 -0.22 0.11 -13.73
N PHE A 159 -0.68 -0.84 -12.89
CA PHE A 159 0.09 -2.06 -12.61
C PHE A 159 0.15 -3.01 -13.82
N GLU A 160 -0.90 -3.08 -14.63
CA GLU A 160 -0.90 -3.84 -15.88
C GLU A 160 0.15 -3.27 -16.85
N GLN A 161 0.18 -1.95 -17.02
CA GLN A 161 1.18 -1.27 -17.85
C GLN A 161 2.61 -1.51 -17.33
N LEU A 162 2.83 -1.38 -16.02
CA LEU A 162 4.15 -1.66 -15.43
C LEU A 162 4.59 -3.11 -15.68
N ALA A 163 3.67 -4.08 -15.65
CA ALA A 163 3.99 -5.48 -15.92
C ALA A 163 4.32 -5.73 -17.41
N GLU A 164 3.73 -4.95 -18.32
CA GLU A 164 4.10 -4.98 -19.74
C GLU A 164 5.48 -4.36 -20.00
N GLU A 165 5.80 -3.27 -19.29
CA GLU A 165 7.05 -2.52 -19.47
C GLU A 165 8.26 -3.19 -18.79
N HIS A 166 8.04 -3.92 -17.69
CA HIS A 166 9.11 -4.47 -16.86
C HIS A 166 9.02 -6.01 -16.76
N SER A 167 9.88 -6.70 -17.51
CA SER A 167 9.90 -8.18 -17.57
C SER A 167 10.18 -8.89 -16.23
N ASN A 168 10.71 -8.20 -15.22
CA ASN A 168 10.92 -8.73 -13.88
C ASN A 168 9.72 -8.51 -12.95
N PHE A 169 8.65 -7.85 -13.39
CA PHE A 169 7.44 -7.60 -12.61
C PHE A 169 6.24 -8.37 -13.18
N ASN A 170 5.55 -9.11 -12.30
CA ASN A 170 4.31 -9.82 -12.62
C ASN A 170 3.19 -9.33 -11.72
N PHE A 171 2.07 -8.95 -12.32
CA PHE A 171 0.88 -8.49 -11.60
C PHE A 171 -0.24 -9.54 -11.63
N HIS A 172 -0.72 -9.92 -10.46
CA HIS A 172 -1.76 -10.93 -10.25
C HIS A 172 -2.95 -10.31 -9.52
N LEU A 173 -3.89 -9.75 -10.27
CA LEU A 173 -5.17 -9.28 -9.73
C LEU A 173 -6.11 -10.46 -9.51
N THR A 174 -6.61 -10.60 -8.29
CA THR A 174 -7.67 -11.56 -7.96
C THR A 174 -8.87 -10.88 -7.31
N LEU A 175 -10.07 -11.35 -7.63
CA LEU A 175 -11.31 -10.88 -7.01
C LEU A 175 -11.79 -11.96 -6.03
N SER A 176 -12.12 -11.56 -4.79
CA SER A 176 -12.72 -12.49 -3.83
C SER A 176 -14.17 -12.82 -4.17
N GLU A 177 -14.87 -11.88 -4.81
CA GLU A 177 -16.24 -12.01 -5.32
C GLU A 177 -16.26 -11.53 -6.77
N ALA A 178 -15.98 -12.45 -7.68
CA ALA A 178 -15.94 -12.18 -9.12
C ALA A 178 -17.32 -12.32 -9.77
N PRO A 179 -17.70 -11.44 -10.72
CA PRO A 179 -18.88 -11.66 -11.54
C PRO A 179 -18.67 -12.88 -12.47
N GLU A 180 -19.76 -13.50 -12.94
CA GLU A 180 -19.69 -14.73 -13.76
C GLU A 180 -18.87 -14.59 -15.05
N ASN A 181 -18.79 -13.37 -15.59
CA ASN A 181 -18.03 -13.05 -16.81
C ASN A 181 -16.56 -12.69 -16.54
N TRP A 182 -16.08 -12.78 -15.30
CA TRP A 182 -14.69 -12.51 -14.95
C TRP A 182 -13.78 -13.64 -15.45
N ASN A 183 -12.78 -13.28 -16.25
CA ASN A 183 -11.82 -14.23 -16.83
C ASN A 183 -10.47 -14.22 -16.11
N GLY A 184 -10.30 -13.40 -15.07
CA GLY A 184 -9.07 -13.33 -14.28
C GLY A 184 -9.05 -14.32 -13.10
N LEU A 185 -8.08 -14.16 -12.20
CA LEU A 185 -7.98 -14.97 -10.99
C LEU A 185 -9.18 -14.70 -10.06
N CYS A 186 -9.72 -15.74 -9.46
CA CYS A 186 -10.83 -15.66 -8.50
C CYS A 186 -10.47 -16.44 -7.23
N GLY A 187 -10.66 -15.81 -6.08
CA GLY A 187 -10.37 -16.39 -4.78
C GLY A 187 -9.57 -15.47 -3.86
N ARG A 188 -9.23 -16.00 -2.69
CA ARG A 188 -8.40 -15.28 -1.71
C ARG A 188 -6.93 -15.44 -2.04
N VAL A 189 -6.10 -14.50 -1.60
CA VAL A 189 -4.63 -14.54 -1.83
C VAL A 189 -4.00 -15.86 -1.39
N GLN A 190 -4.52 -16.50 -0.33
CA GLN A 190 -4.06 -17.79 0.17
C GLN A 190 -4.16 -18.92 -0.86
N GLN A 191 -5.13 -18.83 -1.77
CA GLN A 191 -5.34 -19.82 -2.83
C GLN A 191 -4.45 -19.52 -4.05
N ILE A 192 -4.09 -18.24 -4.24
CA ILE A 192 -3.29 -17.78 -5.38
C ILE A 192 -1.79 -17.92 -5.12
N ILE A 193 -1.31 -17.60 -3.91
CA ILE A 193 0.13 -17.64 -3.56
C ILE A 193 0.79 -18.97 -3.97
N PRO A 194 0.24 -20.16 -3.64
CA PRO A 194 0.90 -21.43 -3.96
C PRO A 194 0.90 -21.78 -5.45
N THR A 195 0.13 -21.09 -6.29
CA THR A 195 0.12 -21.32 -7.74
C THR A 195 1.26 -20.57 -8.45
N ILE A 196 1.87 -19.58 -7.79
CA ILE A 196 2.97 -18.80 -8.33
C ILE A 196 4.27 -19.63 -8.32
N PRO A 197 4.99 -19.76 -9.45
CA PRO A 197 6.24 -20.50 -9.50
C PRO A 197 7.28 -19.96 -8.50
N GLY A 198 7.86 -20.89 -7.73
CA GLY A 198 8.90 -20.58 -6.75
C GLY A 198 8.44 -19.67 -5.61
N PHE A 199 7.14 -19.63 -5.29
CA PHE A 199 6.59 -18.70 -4.30
C PHE A 199 7.33 -18.71 -2.95
N ASN A 200 7.75 -19.88 -2.47
CA ASN A 200 8.45 -20.06 -1.19
C ASN A 200 9.98 -19.83 -1.25
N GLN A 201 10.52 -19.42 -2.40
CA GLN A 201 11.94 -19.08 -2.58
C GLN A 201 12.18 -17.56 -2.60
N ARG A 202 11.27 -16.80 -1.99
CA ARG A 202 11.17 -15.34 -2.10
C ARG A 202 11.05 -14.69 -0.73
N GLN A 203 11.32 -13.40 -0.69
CA GLN A 203 10.92 -12.55 0.43
C GLN A 203 9.45 -12.15 0.24
N ILE A 204 8.59 -12.57 1.17
CA ILE A 204 7.15 -12.27 1.12
C ILE A 204 6.82 -11.09 2.03
N TYR A 205 6.17 -10.08 1.43
CA TYR A 205 5.72 -8.88 2.11
C TYR A 205 4.19 -8.82 2.04
N ILE A 206 3.53 -8.70 3.18
CA ILE A 206 2.08 -8.87 3.29
C ILE A 206 1.50 -7.61 3.94
N CYS A 207 0.56 -6.95 3.25
CA CYS A 207 -0.13 -5.76 3.76
C CYS A 207 -1.61 -5.75 3.40
N GLY A 208 -2.49 -5.39 4.35
CA GLY A 208 -3.92 -5.34 4.10
C GLY A 208 -4.78 -5.74 5.29
N ASN A 209 -5.89 -6.43 5.00
CA ASN A 209 -6.87 -6.87 5.97
C ASN A 209 -6.19 -7.68 7.10
N PRO A 210 -6.45 -7.36 8.39
CA PRO A 210 -5.81 -8.05 9.52
C PRO A 210 -6.01 -9.57 9.57
N ALA A 211 -7.18 -10.06 9.16
CA ALA A 211 -7.44 -11.50 9.10
C ALA A 211 -6.61 -12.17 7.99
N MET A 212 -6.52 -11.52 6.82
CA MET A 212 -5.69 -12.01 5.72
C MET A 212 -4.21 -12.01 6.11
N THR A 213 -3.68 -10.91 6.63
CA THR A 213 -2.26 -10.78 6.98
C THR A 213 -1.85 -11.81 8.03
N SER A 214 -2.68 -12.01 9.06
CA SER A 214 -2.43 -13.03 10.09
C SER A 214 -2.45 -14.44 9.53
N ASP A 215 -3.39 -14.76 8.64
CA ASP A 215 -3.56 -16.09 8.07
C ASP A 215 -2.42 -16.43 7.09
N VAL A 216 -2.10 -15.52 6.16
CA VAL A 216 -0.97 -15.70 5.24
C VAL A 216 0.34 -15.86 6.00
N LYS A 217 0.59 -15.05 7.05
CA LYS A 217 1.78 -15.21 7.90
C LYS A 217 1.85 -16.59 8.53
N LYS A 218 0.74 -17.09 9.04
CA LYS A 218 0.67 -18.42 9.64
C LYS A 218 1.00 -19.51 8.61
N LEU A 219 0.35 -19.46 7.45
CA LEU A 219 0.58 -20.41 6.36
C LEU A 219 2.04 -20.39 5.89
N CYS A 220 2.67 -19.21 5.79
CA CYS A 220 4.09 -19.08 5.46
C CYS A 220 5.00 -19.85 6.43
N LEU A 221 4.74 -19.72 7.72
CA LEU A 221 5.60 -20.25 8.79
C LEU A 221 5.31 -21.72 9.13
N GLU A 222 4.08 -22.19 8.92
CA GLU A 222 3.64 -23.52 9.35
C GLU A 222 3.50 -24.52 8.18
N GLU A 223 3.16 -24.06 6.97
CA GLU A 223 2.75 -24.95 5.87
C GLU A 223 3.56 -24.76 4.58
N TRP A 224 3.88 -23.52 4.22
CA TRP A 224 4.50 -23.20 2.92
C TRP A 224 6.03 -23.20 2.92
N GLY A 225 6.64 -23.29 4.10
CA GLY A 225 8.09 -23.48 4.25
C GLY A 225 8.91 -22.22 4.01
N PHE A 226 8.37 -21.03 4.25
CA PHE A 226 9.16 -19.79 4.23
C PHE A 226 10.09 -19.73 5.45
N GLU A 227 11.29 -19.17 5.25
CA GLU A 227 12.15 -18.83 6.38
C GLU A 227 11.56 -17.64 7.13
N LYS A 228 11.61 -17.65 8.46
CA LYS A 228 11.05 -16.55 9.28
C LYS A 228 11.61 -15.17 8.90
N GLY A 229 12.87 -15.11 8.45
CA GLY A 229 13.53 -13.89 8.03
C GLY A 229 13.01 -13.32 6.70
N ASP A 230 12.32 -14.13 5.90
CA ASP A 230 11.74 -13.74 4.61
C ASP A 230 10.27 -13.28 4.73
N VAL A 231 9.65 -13.40 5.91
CA VAL A 231 8.23 -13.10 6.11
C VAL A 231 8.06 -11.74 6.79
N HIS A 232 7.60 -10.76 6.02
CA HIS A 232 7.39 -9.38 6.45
C HIS A 232 5.90 -9.05 6.41
N VAL A 233 5.37 -8.47 7.50
CA VAL A 233 3.94 -8.17 7.61
C VAL A 233 3.75 -6.78 8.18
N GLU A 234 2.87 -6.02 7.53
CA GLU A 234 2.33 -4.77 8.05
C GLU A 234 0.80 -4.85 8.02
N GLY A 235 0.15 -4.55 9.15
CA GLY A 235 -1.29 -4.49 9.26
C GLY A 235 -1.71 -3.09 9.66
N TYR A 236 -2.79 -2.58 9.08
CA TYR A 236 -3.46 -1.39 9.59
C TYR A 236 -4.63 -1.81 10.49
N ILE A 237 -4.92 -1.00 11.52
CA ILE A 237 -6.09 -1.13 12.41
C ILE A 237 -7.08 -0.03 12.06
#